data_AF-A0A7C7Q9P2-F1
#
_entry.id   AF-A0A7C7Q9P2-F1
#
_cell.length_a   1.000
_cell.length_b   1.000
_cell.length_c   1.000
_cell.angle_alpha   90.00
_cell.angle_beta   90.00
_cell.angle_gamma   90.00
#
_symmetry.space_group_name_H-M   'P 1'
#
loop_
_entity.id
_entity.type
_entity.pdbx_description
1 polymer ?
#
loop_
_entity_poly.entity_id
_entity_poly.type
_entity_poly.pdbx_seq_one_letter_code
_entity_poly.pdbx_strand_id
1 'polypeptide(L)'
;MTLAEAEGKTILLTGDGRGDHLLQGLDQANLLGPEGRLHVDVLKIPHHGSKRNVTKKFFQTIAADTYVICANGKHDNPDLDTLKWIVEAAREQGRAIEILVTNTTDSTRQLVEEYAPDEYGYRLIEMKPGDHAMTLELAA
;
A
#
# COMPACT_ATOMS: atom_id res chain seq x y z
N MET A 1 0.86 10.32 9.93
CA MET A 1 1.73 9.77 8.86
C MET A 1 3.17 9.90 9.33
N THR A 2 3.99 8.89 9.06
CA THR A 2 5.41 8.88 9.41
C THR A 2 6.20 8.37 8.21
N LEU A 3 7.16 9.15 7.72
CA LEU A 3 8.20 8.68 6.82
C LEU A 3 9.41 8.32 7.69
N ALA A 4 9.83 7.05 7.66
CA ALA A 4 11.01 6.60 8.37
C ALA A 4 12.07 6.13 7.36
N GLU A 5 13.33 6.40 7.68
CA GLU A 5 14.48 5.98 6.90
C GLU A 5 15.46 5.20 7.78
N ALA A 6 15.93 4.06 7.29
CA ALA A 6 16.97 3.26 7.92
C ALA A 6 17.75 2.51 6.84
N GLU A 7 19.08 2.47 6.94
CA GLU A 7 19.95 1.72 6.01
C GLU A 7 19.71 2.08 4.53
N GLY A 8 19.38 3.34 4.24
CA GLY A 8 19.07 3.81 2.88
C GLY A 8 17.74 3.29 2.32
N LYS A 9 16.87 2.75 3.18
CA LYS A 9 15.51 2.30 2.87
C LYS A 9 14.48 3.20 3.52
N THR A 10 13.36 3.39 2.83
CA THR A 10 12.28 4.31 3.21
C THR A 10 10.96 3.58 3.38
N ILE A 11 10.25 3.89 4.46
CA ILE A 11 8.88 3.40 4.69
C ILE A 11 7.93 4.56 5.00
N LEU A 12 6.80 4.60 4.30
CA LEU A 12 5.72 5.51 4.58
C LEU A 12 4.58 4.80 5.32
N LEU A 13 4.43 5.14 6.60
CA LEU A 13 3.37 4.65 7.48
C LEU A 13 2.23 5.67 7.53
N THR A 14 1.13 5.35 6.86
CA THR A 14 0.02 6.31 6.64
C THR A 14 -1.06 6.28 7.71
N GLY A 15 -1.13 5.20 8.51
CA GLY A 15 -2.23 4.97 9.45
C GLY A 15 -3.57 4.95 8.72
N ASP A 16 -4.53 5.72 9.22
CA ASP A 16 -5.88 5.86 8.65
C ASP A 16 -6.08 7.19 7.92
N GLY A 17 -4.99 7.88 7.58
CA GLY A 17 -5.04 9.18 6.93
C GLY A 17 -5.80 9.15 5.60
N ARG A 18 -6.51 10.23 5.28
CA ARG A 18 -7.06 10.42 3.94
C ARG A 18 -5.96 10.83 2.97
N GLY A 19 -5.99 10.28 1.77
CA GLY A 19 -4.98 10.44 0.74
C GLY A 19 -4.76 11.90 0.35
N ASP A 20 -5.81 12.71 0.28
CA ASP A 20 -5.70 14.15 0.02
C ASP A 20 -4.90 14.89 1.11
N HIS A 21 -5.17 14.63 2.38
CA HIS A 21 -4.42 15.21 3.50
C HIS A 21 -2.97 14.69 3.54
N LEU A 22 -2.75 13.41 3.21
CA LEU A 22 -1.40 12.84 3.13
C LEU A 22 -0.58 13.53 2.03
N LEU A 23 -1.15 13.71 0.84
CA LEU A 23 -0.50 14.42 -0.27
C LEU A 23 -0.19 15.87 0.09
N GLN A 24 -1.14 16.57 0.71
CA GLN A 24 -0.93 17.93 1.21
C GLN A 24 0.20 17.98 2.25
N GLY A 25 0.25 17.04 3.18
CA GLY A 25 1.31 16.98 4.20
C GLY A 25 2.69 16.70 3.61
N LEU A 26 2.78 15.83 2.60
CA LEU A 26 4.04 15.56 1.88
C LEU A 26 4.53 16.79 1.12
N ASP A 27 3.63 17.51 0.46
CA ASP A 27 3.94 18.75 -0.25
C ASP A 27 4.45 19.84 0.71
N GLN A 28 3.74 20.07 1.81
CA GLN A 28 4.14 21.03 2.85
C GLN A 28 5.49 20.69 3.50
N ALA A 29 5.82 19.41 3.59
CA ALA A 29 7.09 18.93 4.10
C ALA A 29 8.23 18.97 3.05
N ASN A 30 7.97 19.41 1.82
CA ASN A 30 8.90 19.36 0.68
C ASN A 30 9.45 17.95 0.41
N LEU A 31 8.62 16.92 0.63
CA LEU A 31 8.97 15.52 0.39
C LEU A 31 8.57 15.04 -1.01
N LEU A 32 7.78 15.81 -1.74
CA LEU A 32 7.52 15.54 -3.15
C LEU A 32 8.71 16.05 -3.98
N GLY A 33 9.23 15.18 -4.85
CA GLY A 33 10.29 15.54 -5.78
C GLY A 33 9.84 16.53 -6.87
N PRO A 34 10.73 16.91 -7.81
CA PRO A 34 10.44 17.93 -8.82
C PRO A 34 9.21 17.68 -9.69
N GLU A 35 8.83 16.41 -9.90
CA GLU A 35 7.63 16.02 -10.65
C GLU A 35 6.35 15.97 -9.78
N GLY A 36 6.42 16.43 -8.53
CA GLY A 36 5.31 16.33 -7.58
C GLY A 36 5.02 14.89 -7.17
N ARG A 37 6.06 14.03 -7.13
CA ARG A 37 5.97 12.59 -6.85
C ARG A 37 6.89 12.19 -5.71
N LEU A 38 6.51 11.14 -5.00
CA LEU A 38 7.33 10.47 -3.99
C LEU A 38 7.43 9.00 -4.34
N HIS A 39 8.63 8.44 -4.26
CA HIS A 39 8.87 7.01 -4.28
C HIS A 39 9.41 6.57 -2.93
N VAL A 40 8.90 5.46 -2.39
CA VAL A 40 9.39 4.83 -1.15
C VAL A 40 9.58 3.33 -1.35
N ASP A 41 10.45 2.69 -0.57
CA ASP A 41 10.61 1.23 -0.67
C ASP A 41 9.34 0.51 -0.18
N VAL A 42 8.74 0.99 0.91
CA VAL A 42 7.53 0.39 1.49
C VAL A 42 6.44 1.43 1.74
N LEU A 43 5.23 1.18 1.25
CA LEU A 43 4.04 1.95 1.58
C LEU A 43 3.04 1.08 2.33
N LYS A 44 2.78 1.38 3.61
CA LYS A 44 1.56 0.89 4.26
C LYS A 44 0.38 1.68 3.72
N ILE A 45 -0.53 1.00 3.03
CA ILE A 45 -1.76 1.60 2.48
C ILE A 45 -2.63 2.21 3.58
N PRO A 46 -3.20 3.41 3.40
CA PRO A 46 -4.10 4.01 4.38
C PRO A 46 -5.32 3.14 4.71
N HIS A 47 -5.73 3.14 5.98
CA HIS A 47 -7.01 2.61 6.46
C HIS A 47 -7.38 1.24 5.86
N HIS A 48 -6.50 0.26 6.08
CA HIS A 48 -6.67 -1.13 5.62
C HIS A 48 -6.89 -1.32 4.10
N GLY A 49 -6.68 -0.29 3.27
CA GLY A 49 -7.00 -0.34 1.85
C GLY A 49 -8.41 0.12 1.47
N SER A 50 -9.08 0.89 2.34
CA SER A 50 -10.37 1.51 2.03
C SER A 50 -10.27 2.48 0.86
N LYS A 51 -11.12 2.29 -0.15
CA LYS A 51 -11.20 3.19 -1.31
C LYS A 51 -11.75 4.58 -0.96
N ARG A 52 -12.31 4.75 0.23
CA ARG A 52 -12.74 6.07 0.74
C ARG A 52 -11.56 6.93 1.19
N ASN A 53 -10.39 6.31 1.38
CA ASN A 53 -9.19 6.99 1.86
C ASN A 53 -8.19 7.26 0.75
N VAL A 54 -8.26 6.57 -0.39
CA VAL A 54 -7.29 6.70 -1.48
C VAL A 54 -7.98 6.86 -2.82
N THR A 55 -7.20 7.21 -3.84
CA THR A 55 -7.65 7.31 -5.23
C THR A 55 -6.55 6.77 -6.14
N LYS A 56 -6.82 6.53 -7.41
CA LYS A 56 -5.76 6.22 -8.39
C LYS A 56 -4.67 7.30 -8.43
N LYS A 57 -5.06 8.57 -8.34
CA LYS A 57 -4.10 9.69 -8.30
C LYS A 57 -3.15 9.61 -7.10
N PHE A 58 -3.63 9.14 -5.95
CA PHE A 58 -2.77 8.90 -4.78
C PHE A 58 -1.62 7.94 -5.12
N PHE A 59 -1.90 6.83 -5.80
CA PHE A 59 -0.89 5.85 -6.22
C PHE A 59 -0.05 6.28 -7.42
N GLN A 60 -0.55 7.21 -8.24
CA GLN A 60 0.24 7.87 -9.29
C GLN A 60 1.23 8.90 -8.72
N THR A 61 0.93 9.47 -7.55
CA THR A 61 1.79 10.43 -6.85
C THR A 61 2.76 9.77 -5.88
N ILE A 62 2.30 8.78 -5.10
CA ILE A 62 3.12 8.01 -4.17
C ILE A 62 3.31 6.59 -4.72
N ALA A 63 4.49 6.35 -5.28
CA ALA A 63 4.91 5.04 -5.76
C ALA A 63 5.63 4.27 -4.64
N ALA A 64 5.53 2.94 -4.65
CA ALA A 64 6.35 2.09 -3.81
C ALA A 64 6.75 0.80 -4.52
N ASP A 65 7.86 0.21 -4.07
CA ASP A 65 8.26 -1.13 -4.49
C ASP A 65 7.38 -2.19 -3.83
N THR A 66 7.10 -2.02 -2.53
CA THR A 66 6.21 -2.90 -1.76
C THR A 66 5.05 -2.13 -1.15
N TYR A 67 3.83 -2.62 -1.39
CA TYR A 67 2.61 -2.11 -0.78
C TYR A 67 2.13 -3.08 0.32
N VAL A 68 2.05 -2.62 1.56
CA VAL A 68 1.61 -3.44 2.71
C VAL A 68 0.16 -3.13 3.04
N ILE A 69 -0.65 -4.19 3.09
CA ILE A 69 -2.08 -4.12 3.39
C ILE A 69 -2.39 -4.99 4.61
N CYS A 70 -2.68 -4.32 5.72
CA CYS A 70 -3.12 -4.95 6.95
C CYS A 70 -4.65 -5.01 6.94
N ALA A 71 -5.26 -6.09 6.48
CA ALA A 71 -6.72 -6.21 6.36
C ALA A 71 -7.15 -7.68 6.42
N ASN A 72 -8.40 -7.94 6.80
CA ASN A 72 -8.93 -9.29 6.99
C ASN A 72 -10.32 -9.54 6.35
N GLY A 73 -10.82 -8.61 5.53
CA GLY A 73 -12.11 -8.75 4.83
C GLY A 73 -13.35 -8.43 5.68
N LYS A 74 -13.25 -8.29 7.01
CA LYS A 74 -14.42 -8.11 7.90
C LYS A 74 -15.28 -6.87 7.58
N HIS A 75 -14.67 -5.83 7.02
CA HIS A 75 -15.30 -4.57 6.67
C HIS A 75 -15.10 -4.23 5.20
N ASP A 76 -15.12 -5.26 4.35
CA ASP A 76 -14.90 -5.17 2.89
C ASP A 76 -13.52 -4.60 2.49
N ASN A 77 -12.59 -4.57 3.45
CA ASN A 77 -11.21 -4.11 3.25
C ASN A 77 -10.25 -5.28 3.04
N PRO A 78 -9.25 -5.15 2.14
CA PRO A 78 -9.05 -3.99 1.27
C PRO A 78 -10.13 -3.96 0.18
N ASP A 79 -10.58 -2.76 -0.19
CA ASP A 79 -11.48 -2.63 -1.33
C ASP A 79 -10.76 -3.08 -2.61
N LEU A 80 -11.46 -3.83 -3.47
CA LEU A 80 -10.93 -4.24 -4.78
C LEU A 80 -10.47 -3.05 -5.63
N ASP A 81 -11.19 -1.93 -5.58
CA ASP A 81 -10.84 -0.69 -6.31
C ASP A 81 -9.46 -0.17 -5.90
N THR A 82 -9.12 -0.23 -4.60
CA THR A 82 -7.80 0.18 -4.11
C THR A 82 -6.70 -0.70 -4.67
N LEU A 83 -6.91 -2.03 -4.69
CA LEU A 83 -5.97 -2.98 -5.25
C LEU A 83 -5.75 -2.74 -6.76
N LYS A 84 -6.83 -2.54 -7.51
CA LYS A 84 -6.78 -2.19 -8.94
C LYS A 84 -5.97 -0.93 -9.17
N TRP A 85 -6.24 0.14 -8.40
CA TRP A 85 -5.51 1.40 -8.55
C TRP A 85 -4.00 1.28 -8.28
N ILE A 86 -3.57 0.44 -7.35
CA ILE A 86 -2.15 0.17 -7.10
C ILE A 86 -1.51 -0.45 -8.34
N VAL A 87 -2.11 -1.55 -8.84
CA VAL A 87 -1.59 -2.31 -9.97
C VAL A 87 -1.59 -1.49 -11.26
N GLU A 88 -2.70 -0.80 -11.55
CA GLU A 88 -2.83 0.07 -12.72
C GLU A 88 -1.80 1.21 -12.69
N ALA A 89 -1.64 1.90 -11.56
CA ALA A 89 -0.68 3.00 -11.44
C ALA A 89 0.76 2.51 -11.59
N ALA A 90 1.11 1.33 -11.05
CA ALA A 90 2.42 0.73 -11.23
C ALA A 90 2.68 0.36 -12.70
N ARG A 91 1.70 -0.26 -13.37
CA ARG A 91 1.77 -0.63 -14.78
C ARG A 91 1.91 0.58 -15.70
N GLU A 92 1.13 1.64 -15.47
CA GLU A 92 1.24 2.91 -16.20
C GLU A 92 2.63 3.56 -16.06
N GLN A 93 3.31 3.29 -14.94
CA GLN A 93 4.66 3.77 -14.65
C GLN A 93 5.75 2.78 -15.08
N GLY A 94 5.39 1.64 -15.69
CA GLY A 94 6.34 0.61 -16.12
C GLY A 94 7.06 -0.10 -14.98
N ARG A 95 6.45 -0.17 -13.79
CA ARG A 95 7.06 -0.75 -12.58
C ARG A 95 6.53 -2.15 -12.30
N ALA A 96 7.43 -3.03 -11.88
CA ALA A 96 7.08 -4.27 -11.21
C ALA A 96 7.04 -4.04 -9.69
N ILE A 97 6.01 -4.57 -9.02
CA ILE A 97 5.78 -4.28 -7.59
C ILE A 97 5.42 -5.53 -6.77
N GLU A 98 5.49 -5.41 -5.46
CA GLU A 98 5.02 -6.40 -4.51
C GLU A 98 3.82 -5.87 -3.73
N ILE A 99 2.80 -6.71 -3.56
CA ILE A 99 1.66 -6.44 -2.67
C ILE A 99 1.71 -7.48 -1.56
N LEU A 100 2.03 -7.04 -0.35
CA LEU A 100 2.05 -7.88 0.84
C LEU A 100 0.74 -7.71 1.61
N VAL A 101 0.02 -8.82 1.80
CA VAL A 101 -1.23 -8.86 2.55
C VAL A 101 -1.08 -9.70 3.82
N THR A 102 -1.59 -9.19 4.95
CA THR A 102 -1.56 -9.93 6.21
C THR A 102 -2.55 -11.10 6.24
N ASN A 103 -3.60 -11.03 5.42
CA ASN A 103 -4.59 -12.08 5.23
C ASN A 103 -5.09 -12.07 3.79
N THR A 104 -5.42 -13.24 3.26
CA THR A 104 -6.18 -13.36 2.01
C THR A 104 -7.63 -12.96 2.23
N THR A 105 -8.17 -12.14 1.34
CA THR A 105 -9.58 -11.72 1.30
C THR A 105 -10.22 -12.05 -0.05
N ASP A 106 -11.54 -11.94 -0.15
CA ASP A 106 -12.24 -12.11 -1.43
C ASP A 106 -11.73 -11.10 -2.48
N SER A 107 -11.47 -9.86 -2.09
CA SER A 107 -10.92 -8.83 -2.98
C SER A 107 -9.51 -9.14 -3.48
N THR A 108 -8.65 -9.77 -2.65
CA THR A 108 -7.33 -10.20 -3.14
C THR A 108 -7.41 -11.35 -4.15
N ARG A 109 -8.39 -12.26 -3.98
CA ARG A 109 -8.64 -13.34 -4.97
C ARG A 109 -9.20 -12.77 -6.26
N GLN A 110 -10.19 -11.90 -6.17
CA GLN A 110 -10.76 -11.19 -7.32
C GLN A 110 -9.72 -10.37 -8.08
N LEU A 111 -8.77 -9.74 -7.37
CA LEU A 111 -7.67 -9.04 -8.03
C LEU A 111 -6.85 -10.00 -8.91
N VAL A 112 -6.47 -11.17 -8.40
CA VAL A 112 -5.69 -12.15 -9.17
C VAL A 112 -6.48 -12.69 -10.38
N GLU A 113 -7.78 -12.89 -10.21
CA GLU A 113 -8.69 -13.35 -11.28
C GLU A 113 -8.86 -12.29 -12.38
N GLU A 114 -9.02 -11.01 -12.01
CA GLU A 114 -9.27 -9.92 -12.96
C GLU A 114 -7.98 -9.29 -13.52
N TYR A 115 -6.89 -9.31 -12.75
CA TYR A 115 -5.60 -8.69 -13.02
C TYR A 115 -4.52 -9.74 -12.78
N ALA A 116 -4.31 -10.64 -13.74
CA ALA A 116 -3.33 -11.72 -13.61
C ALA A 116 -1.93 -11.16 -13.27
N PRO A 117 -1.26 -11.63 -12.20
CA PRO A 117 0.04 -11.12 -11.74
C PRO A 117 1.11 -10.97 -12.84
N ASP A 118 1.25 -12.00 -13.68
CA ASP A 118 2.25 -12.03 -14.76
C ASP A 118 1.96 -11.02 -15.88
N GLU A 119 0.68 -10.70 -16.13
CA GLU A 119 0.27 -9.75 -17.16
C GLU A 119 0.34 -8.29 -16.69
N TYR A 120 0.17 -8.08 -15.39
CA TYR A 120 0.09 -6.75 -14.78
C TYR A 120 1.35 -6.36 -13.97
N GLY A 121 2.34 -7.26 -13.88
CA GLY A 121 3.65 -6.94 -13.33
C GLY A 121 3.65 -6.76 -11.81
N TYR A 122 2.95 -7.63 -11.07
CA TYR A 122 3.04 -7.60 -9.61
C TYR A 122 3.19 -9.00 -9.03
N ARG A 123 3.71 -9.09 -7.81
CA ARG A 123 3.69 -10.30 -6.98
C ARG A 123 2.77 -10.10 -5.78
N LEU A 124 1.79 -10.98 -5.61
CA LEU A 124 0.99 -11.03 -4.39
C LEU A 124 1.69 -11.93 -3.37
N ILE A 125 1.99 -11.38 -2.19
CA ILE A 125 2.64 -12.07 -1.08
C ILE A 125 1.65 -12.17 0.06
N GLU A 126 1.30 -13.40 0.43
CA GLU A 126 0.35 -13.67 1.50
C GLU A 126 1.09 -14.17 2.73
N MET A 127 0.88 -13.52 3.88
CA MET A 127 1.37 -14.04 5.15
C MET A 127 0.63 -15.33 5.51
N LYS A 128 1.35 -16.29 6.12
CA LYS A 128 0.69 -17.53 6.58
C LYS A 128 -0.27 -17.20 7.73
N PRO A 129 -1.39 -17.94 7.86
CA PRO A 129 -2.27 -17.82 9.01
C PRO A 129 -1.47 -17.96 10.32
N GLY A 130 -1.62 -16.99 11.24
CA GLY A 130 -0.91 -16.95 12.51
C GLY A 130 0.39 -16.13 12.52
N ASP A 131 1.03 -15.90 11.36
CA ASP A 131 2.28 -15.13 11.28
C ASP A 131 2.06 -13.61 11.37
N HIS A 132 0.80 -13.15 11.33
CA HIS A 132 0.42 -11.73 11.39
C HIS A 132 0.23 -11.21 12.82
N ALA A 133 0.63 -11.97 13.84
CA ALA A 133 0.54 -11.58 15.24
C ALA A 133 1.84 -11.94 15.97
N MET A 134 2.17 -11.15 16.98
CA MET A 134 3.29 -11.46 17.88
C MET A 134 2.90 -11.16 19.32
N THR A 135 3.41 -11.96 20.25
CA THR A 135 3.26 -11.71 21.68
C THR A 135 4.37 -10.76 22.13
N LEU A 136 3.98 -9.67 22.78
CA LEU A 136 4.91 -8.73 23.42
C LEU A 136 4.80 -8.90 24.93
N GLU A 137 5.93 -9.17 25.59
CA GLU A 137 6.03 -9.07 27.04
C GLU A 137 6.36 -7.63 27.41
N LEU A 138 5.44 -6.96 28.10
CA LEU A 138 5.66 -5.62 28.61
C LEU A 138 6.36 -5.72 29.98
N ALA A 139 7.51 -5.06 30.14
CA ALA A 139 8.14 -4.95 31.44
C ALA A 139 7.19 -4.23 32.42
N ALA A 140 7.01 -4.80 33.61
CA ALA A 140 6.19 -4.24 34.69
C ALA A 140 6.83 -3.02 35.35
#